data_AF-A0AAV2R3Q0-F1
#
_entry.id   AF-A0AAV2R3Q0-F1
#
_cell.length_a   1.000
_cell.length_b   1.000
_cell.length_c   1.000
_cell.angle_alpha   90.00
_cell.angle_beta   90.00
_cell.angle_gamma   90.00
#
_symmetry.space_group_name_H-M   'P 1'
#
loop_
_entity.id
_entity.type
_entity.pdbx_description
1 polymer ?
#
loop_
_entity_poly.entity_id
_entity_poly.type
_entity_poly.pdbx_seq_one_letter_code
_entity_poly.pdbx_strand_id
1 'polypeptide(L)'
;MRARLVIFLLIIVIYSSECAKKIKVDMKKSRAYGPGLQPDKIVFPARYFFIELYDTKGNRINKSVGSSITVQVEGETTSGTYCRVWTQILDRYDGSYIVRYRTYQTCRKTSIHILYNSKHLGDSPYTFSGSITGITCHDHPNIGGGGRELSIHKGEFSIVQGRIGNMCHESVAFNNVLRALTLRFGHSQNKPVCSHFGTTNEIFRKCYGQHVGFNMFMDNILHSMARKMILPDIEFIVNLGDWPLVDPKVTPLLPIFSWCGSTDTADIIMPTYDMTEATLEMMGRIASSLMSIVKNIQNAWRASIYAGYAHTVAPAKEKIQLLRTQRYKKKKKISSAGLRQFFLFFIMVRKYEHKEYITFMKHFEYKHRVS
;
A
#
# COMPACT_ATOMS: atom_id res chain seq x y z
N MET A 1 49.95 38.26 17.71
CA MET A 1 48.53 37.91 17.96
C MET A 1 47.57 38.34 16.85
N ARG A 2 47.68 39.56 16.28
CA ARG A 2 46.74 40.07 15.25
C ARG A 2 46.63 39.21 13.98
N ALA A 3 47.74 38.68 13.46
CA ALA A 3 47.71 37.85 12.25
C ALA A 3 46.99 36.49 12.44
N ARG A 4 47.07 35.88 13.62
CA ARG A 4 46.39 34.60 13.92
C ARG A 4 44.87 34.78 14.07
N LEU A 5 44.42 35.92 14.58
CA LEU A 5 43.00 36.25 14.71
C LEU A 5 42.34 36.48 13.35
N VAL A 6 43.05 37.13 12.41
CA VAL A 6 42.56 37.38 11.05
C VAL A 6 42.45 36.07 10.26
N ILE A 7 43.40 35.15 10.38
CA ILE A 7 43.34 33.83 9.75
C ILE A 7 42.17 33.01 10.32
N PHE A 8 41.94 33.06 11.64
CA PHE A 8 40.82 32.34 12.26
C PHE A 8 39.45 32.90 11.82
N LEU A 9 39.32 34.23 11.70
CA LEU A 9 38.13 34.89 11.17
C LEU A 9 37.91 34.58 9.68
N LEU A 10 38.96 34.55 8.87
CA LEU A 10 38.87 34.15 7.46
C LEU A 10 38.46 32.68 7.30
N ILE A 11 38.96 31.77 8.14
CA ILE A 11 38.54 30.36 8.15
C ILE A 11 37.08 30.25 8.56
N ILE A 12 36.59 31.04 9.54
CA ILE A 12 35.16 31.07 9.91
C ILE A 12 34.30 31.62 8.78
N VAL A 13 34.74 32.64 8.04
CA VAL A 13 34.04 33.18 6.85
C VAL A 13 34.05 32.20 5.68
N ILE A 14 35.14 31.44 5.49
CA ILE A 14 35.24 30.38 4.48
C ILE A 14 34.37 29.17 4.88
N TYR A 15 34.30 28.80 6.16
CA TYR A 15 33.42 27.72 6.65
C TYR A 15 31.94 28.11 6.71
N SER A 16 31.61 29.39 6.90
CA SER A 16 30.22 29.89 6.84
C SER A 16 29.74 30.17 5.41
N SER A 17 30.63 30.16 4.42
CA SER A 17 30.29 30.31 3.00
C SER A 17 30.09 28.99 2.26
N GLU A 18 30.19 27.83 2.93
CA GLU A 18 29.44 26.63 2.53
C GLU A 18 27.95 26.78 2.89
N CYS A 19 27.38 27.89 2.46
CA CYS A 19 25.95 28.06 2.33
C CYS A 19 25.49 26.99 1.33
N ALA A 20 24.84 25.94 1.83
CA ALA A 20 24.34 24.83 1.04
C ALA A 20 23.71 25.36 -0.26
N LYS A 21 24.33 25.07 -1.41
CA LYS A 21 23.84 25.54 -2.72
C LYS A 21 22.36 25.18 -2.82
N LYS A 22 21.50 26.20 -2.73
CA LYS A 22 20.05 26.03 -2.81
C LYS A 22 19.76 25.43 -4.19
N ILE A 23 19.24 24.21 -4.20
CA ILE A 23 18.94 23.49 -5.44
C ILE A 23 17.95 24.34 -6.24
N LYS A 24 18.34 24.77 -7.45
CA LYS A 24 17.47 25.54 -8.34
C LYS A 24 16.54 24.60 -9.08
N VAL A 25 15.26 24.61 -8.69
CA VAL A 25 14.19 23.86 -9.34
C VAL A 25 13.68 24.63 -10.56
N ASP A 26 13.53 23.93 -11.68
CA ASP A 26 12.86 24.43 -12.88
C ASP A 26 11.38 24.02 -12.85
N MET A 27 10.52 25.02 -12.70
CA MET A 27 9.08 24.83 -12.57
C MET A 27 8.43 24.26 -13.81
N LYS A 28 8.93 24.62 -15.01
CA LYS A 28 8.33 24.21 -16.28
C LYS A 28 8.74 22.80 -16.67
N LYS A 29 9.95 22.38 -16.29
CA LYS A 29 10.44 21.02 -16.54
C LYS A 29 9.98 20.01 -15.49
N SER A 30 9.67 20.49 -14.29
CA SER A 30 9.08 19.67 -13.23
C SER A 30 7.65 19.28 -13.59
N ARG A 31 7.22 18.08 -13.17
CA ARG A 31 5.93 17.52 -13.59
C ARG A 31 5.23 16.77 -12.46
N ALA A 32 3.91 16.66 -12.59
CA ALA A 32 3.09 15.80 -11.77
C ALA A 32 2.43 14.71 -12.62
N TYR A 33 2.32 13.49 -12.09
CA TYR A 33 1.71 12.36 -12.81
C TYR A 33 1.12 11.34 -11.84
N GLY A 34 0.16 10.55 -12.32
CA GLY A 34 -0.45 9.46 -11.56
C GLY A 34 -1.98 9.52 -11.54
N PRO A 35 -2.63 8.48 -10.99
CA PRO A 35 -4.09 8.31 -11.08
C PRO A 35 -4.87 9.39 -10.33
N GLY A 36 -4.27 10.02 -9.31
CA GLY A 36 -4.86 11.12 -8.58
C GLY A 36 -4.95 12.44 -9.35
N LEU A 37 -4.45 12.51 -10.60
CA LEU A 37 -4.71 13.63 -11.51
C LEU A 37 -5.85 13.32 -12.50
N GLN A 38 -6.60 12.24 -12.27
CA GLN A 38 -7.81 11.88 -13.05
C GLN A 38 -8.98 11.49 -12.11
N PRO A 39 -9.31 12.34 -11.12
CA PRO A 39 -10.26 12.00 -10.05
C PRO A 39 -11.72 11.87 -10.49
N ASP A 40 -12.06 12.45 -11.63
CA ASP A 40 -13.35 12.38 -12.33
C ASP A 40 -13.54 11.06 -13.10
N LYS A 41 -12.44 10.35 -13.36
CA LYS A 41 -12.41 9.08 -14.10
C LYS A 41 -12.19 7.88 -13.20
N ILE A 42 -11.40 8.05 -12.14
CA ILE A 42 -10.99 6.95 -11.25
C ILE A 42 -11.39 7.29 -9.81
N VAL A 43 -12.26 6.45 -9.25
CA VAL A 43 -12.77 6.62 -7.88
C VAL A 43 -11.97 5.74 -6.92
N PHE A 44 -11.01 6.35 -6.22
CA PHE A 44 -10.27 5.70 -5.14
C PHE A 44 -10.62 6.29 -3.76
N PRO A 45 -10.59 5.48 -2.68
CA PRO A 45 -10.83 5.94 -1.31
C PRO A 45 -9.92 7.11 -0.92
N ALA A 46 -8.62 6.97 -1.20
CA ALA A 46 -7.64 8.04 -1.18
C ALA A 46 -6.98 8.07 -2.56
N ARG A 47 -6.90 9.27 -3.13
CA ARG A 47 -6.29 9.50 -4.44
C ARG A 47 -4.85 9.95 -4.23
N TYR A 48 -3.98 9.58 -5.16
CA TYR A 48 -2.57 9.94 -5.05
C TYR A 48 -1.93 10.17 -6.41
N PHE A 49 -0.95 11.06 -6.43
CA PHE A 49 -0.11 11.34 -7.59
C PHE A 49 1.31 11.64 -7.12
N PHE A 50 2.23 11.65 -8.07
CA PHE A 50 3.66 11.88 -7.85
C PHE A 50 4.05 13.23 -8.42
N ILE A 51 5.02 13.88 -7.78
CA ILE A 51 5.70 15.07 -8.31
C ILE A 51 7.16 14.69 -8.52
N GLU A 52 7.71 15.03 -9.68
CA GLU A 52 9.14 14.91 -9.99
C GLU A 52 9.72 16.29 -10.27
N LEU A 53 10.80 16.61 -9.56
CA LEU A 53 11.50 17.88 -9.73
C LEU A 53 12.70 17.76 -10.67
N TYR A 54 12.86 18.77 -11.51
CA TYR A 54 13.98 18.90 -12.44
C TYR A 54 14.73 20.22 -12.21
N ASP A 55 16.02 20.21 -12.47
CA ASP A 55 16.84 21.43 -12.43
C ASP A 55 16.73 22.22 -13.75
N THR A 56 17.33 23.42 -13.80
CA THR A 56 17.34 24.26 -15.01
C THR A 56 18.06 23.62 -16.19
N LYS A 57 18.93 22.64 -15.95
CA LYS A 57 19.63 21.87 -16.99
C LYS A 57 18.79 20.69 -17.50
N GLY A 58 17.63 20.40 -16.89
CA GLY A 58 16.77 19.28 -17.24
C GLY A 58 17.16 17.95 -16.59
N ASN A 59 18.03 17.97 -15.57
CA ASN A 59 18.34 16.76 -14.81
C ASN A 59 17.31 16.56 -13.70
N ARG A 60 16.92 15.31 -13.47
CA ARG A 60 16.10 14.94 -12.31
C ARG A 60 16.87 15.25 -11.03
N ILE A 61 16.25 16.01 -10.13
CA ILE A 61 16.80 16.27 -8.81
C ILE A 61 16.74 14.97 -8.00
N ASN A 62 17.82 14.63 -7.29
CA ASN A 62 17.97 13.36 -6.55
C ASN A 62 18.05 13.54 -5.02
N LYS A 63 17.63 14.70 -4.53
CA LYS A 63 17.64 15.06 -3.10
C LYS A 63 16.37 15.85 -2.78
N SER A 64 15.93 15.78 -1.53
CA SER A 64 14.87 16.66 -1.03
C SER A 64 15.24 18.13 -1.23
N VAL A 65 14.24 18.95 -1.61
CA VAL A 65 14.35 20.41 -1.66
C VAL A 65 13.64 21.09 -0.47
N GLY A 66 13.27 20.32 0.55
CA GLY A 66 12.57 20.80 1.74
C GLY A 66 11.08 21.07 1.52
N SER A 67 10.48 21.83 2.45
CA SER A 67 9.05 22.14 2.51
C SER A 67 8.61 23.28 1.59
N SER A 68 9.14 23.32 0.37
CA SER A 68 8.82 24.36 -0.63
C SER A 68 7.61 24.05 -1.50
N ILE A 69 7.10 22.82 -1.44
CA ILE A 69 5.93 22.38 -2.21
C ILE A 69 4.68 22.49 -1.36
N THR A 70 3.66 23.13 -1.92
CA THR A 70 2.30 23.20 -1.37
C THR A 70 1.33 22.63 -2.39
N VAL A 71 0.36 21.85 -1.92
CA VAL A 71 -0.75 21.36 -2.76
C VAL A 71 -2.06 21.74 -2.12
N GLN A 72 -2.92 22.37 -2.92
CA GLN A 72 -4.28 22.73 -2.55
C GLN A 72 -5.24 22.02 -3.50
N VAL A 73 -6.30 21.46 -2.93
CA VAL A 73 -7.40 20.86 -3.69
C VAL A 73 -8.64 21.65 -3.33
N GLU A 74 -9.23 22.28 -4.33
CA GLU A 74 -10.38 23.16 -4.18
C GLU A 74 -11.55 22.61 -4.97
N GLY A 75 -12.77 22.89 -4.52
CA GLY A 75 -13.98 22.47 -5.22
C GLY A 75 -15.22 22.85 -4.43
N GLU A 76 -16.37 22.63 -5.04
CA GLU A 76 -17.68 22.97 -4.49
C GLU A 76 -18.49 21.70 -4.21
N THR A 77 -19.29 21.70 -3.16
CA THR A 77 -20.32 20.67 -2.92
C THR A 77 -21.50 20.86 -3.86
N THR A 78 -22.45 19.92 -3.84
CA THR A 78 -23.73 20.08 -4.55
C THR A 78 -24.55 21.29 -4.10
N SER A 79 -24.37 21.75 -2.87
CA SER A 79 -25.02 22.95 -2.31
C SER A 79 -24.20 24.23 -2.54
N GLY A 80 -23.10 24.18 -3.28
CA GLY A 80 -22.27 25.35 -3.60
C GLY A 80 -21.32 25.80 -2.49
N THR A 81 -21.17 25.01 -1.43
CA THR A 81 -20.20 25.29 -0.34
C THR A 81 -18.83 24.69 -0.61
N TYR A 82 -17.80 25.11 0.13
CA TYR A 82 -16.45 24.57 -0.03
C TYR A 82 -16.38 23.06 0.23
N CYS A 83 -15.73 22.32 -0.67
CA CYS A 83 -15.55 20.88 -0.51
C CYS A 83 -14.39 20.59 0.46
N ARG A 84 -14.66 19.92 1.57
CA ARG A 84 -13.62 19.49 2.50
C ARG A 84 -12.75 18.40 1.89
N VAL A 85 -11.48 18.73 1.64
CA VAL A 85 -10.47 17.78 1.15
C VAL A 85 -9.31 17.69 2.14
N TRP A 86 -8.96 16.48 2.57
CA TRP A 86 -7.73 16.27 3.34
C TRP A 86 -6.59 15.95 2.39
N THR A 87 -5.51 16.74 2.44
CA THR A 87 -4.32 16.58 1.59
C THR A 87 -3.08 16.32 2.44
N GLN A 88 -2.18 15.47 1.93
CA GLN A 88 -0.89 15.18 2.54
C GLN A 88 0.20 15.06 1.46
N ILE A 89 1.35 15.68 1.72
CA ILE A 89 2.53 15.63 0.87
C ILE A 89 3.61 14.82 1.58
N LEU A 90 4.19 13.84 0.90
CA LEU A 90 5.23 12.96 1.41
C LEU A 90 6.49 13.13 0.57
N ASP A 91 7.57 13.60 1.19
CA ASP A 91 8.88 13.70 0.56
C ASP A 91 9.55 12.31 0.51
N ARG A 92 10.00 11.88 -0.66
CA ARG A 92 10.76 10.63 -0.83
C ARG A 92 12.26 10.80 -0.62
N TYR A 93 12.70 12.03 -0.34
CA TYR A 93 14.08 12.46 -0.17
C TYR A 93 14.98 12.27 -1.40
N ASP A 94 14.39 11.95 -2.54
CA ASP A 94 15.06 11.70 -3.82
C ASP A 94 14.67 12.72 -4.90
N GLY A 95 14.14 13.88 -4.51
CA GLY A 95 13.62 14.90 -5.43
C GLY A 95 12.26 14.57 -6.04
N SER A 96 11.61 13.51 -5.57
CA SER A 96 10.20 13.23 -5.87
C SER A 96 9.33 13.22 -4.61
N TYR A 97 8.03 13.45 -4.81
CA TYR A 97 7.05 13.56 -3.74
C TYR A 97 5.83 12.70 -4.07
N ILE A 98 5.19 12.15 -3.04
CA ILE A 98 3.88 11.51 -3.16
C ILE A 98 2.87 12.47 -2.54
N VAL A 99 1.89 12.89 -3.32
CA VAL A 99 0.76 13.67 -2.83
C VAL A 99 -0.43 12.75 -2.75
N ARG A 100 -1.14 12.81 -1.62
CA ARG A 100 -2.34 12.03 -1.39
C ARG A 100 -3.44 12.94 -0.90
N TYR A 101 -4.66 12.69 -1.33
CA TYR A 101 -5.81 13.44 -0.88
C TYR A 101 -7.08 12.59 -0.83
N ARG A 102 -7.98 12.96 0.10
CA ARG A 102 -9.25 12.27 0.34
C ARG A 102 -10.38 13.27 0.36
N THR A 103 -11.42 12.95 -0.41
CA THR A 103 -12.71 13.67 -0.40
C THR A 103 -13.70 12.90 0.48
N TYR A 104 -14.47 13.62 1.29
CA TYR A 104 -15.47 13.02 2.19
C TYR A 104 -16.90 13.10 1.64
N GLN A 105 -17.07 13.86 0.57
CA GLN A 105 -18.33 14.15 -0.08
C GLN A 105 -18.09 14.35 -1.58
N THR A 106 -19.16 14.43 -2.37
CA THR A 106 -19.07 14.71 -3.80
C THR A 106 -18.65 16.16 -4.02
N CYS A 107 -17.49 16.36 -4.66
CA CYS A 107 -17.01 17.67 -5.09
C CYS A 107 -17.29 17.88 -6.59
N ARG A 108 -17.58 19.11 -7.00
CA ARG A 108 -17.72 19.58 -8.39
C ARG A 108 -16.77 20.75 -8.62
N LYS A 109 -16.54 21.10 -9.90
CA LYS A 109 -15.63 22.19 -10.32
C LYS A 109 -14.28 22.12 -9.60
N THR A 110 -13.73 20.91 -9.49
CA THR A 110 -12.55 20.69 -8.66
C THR A 110 -11.29 21.09 -9.38
N SER A 111 -10.35 21.70 -8.66
CA SER A 111 -9.02 22.02 -9.15
C SER A 111 -7.95 21.52 -8.18
N ILE A 112 -6.81 21.10 -8.73
CA ILE A 112 -5.60 20.74 -7.97
C ILE A 112 -4.52 21.75 -8.31
N HIS A 113 -4.10 22.52 -7.32
CA HIS A 113 -3.06 23.53 -7.40
C HIS A 113 -1.78 22.96 -6.78
N ILE A 114 -0.76 22.78 -7.59
CA ILE A 114 0.58 22.36 -7.18
C ILE A 114 1.49 23.57 -7.27
N LEU A 115 1.97 24.02 -6.12
CA LEU A 115 2.78 25.22 -5.98
C LEU A 115 4.16 24.86 -5.47
N TYR A 116 5.20 25.47 -6.04
CA TYR A 116 6.54 25.49 -5.45
C TYR A 116 6.98 26.94 -5.28
N ASN A 117 7.28 27.32 -4.03
CA ASN A 117 7.51 28.73 -3.63
C ASN A 117 6.42 29.68 -4.17
N SER A 118 5.15 29.31 -3.97
CA SER A 118 3.95 30.07 -4.39
C SER A 118 3.75 30.26 -5.90
N LYS A 119 4.46 29.50 -6.74
CA LYS A 119 4.26 29.49 -8.20
C LYS A 119 3.80 28.12 -8.68
N HIS A 120 2.97 28.09 -9.72
CA HIS A 120 2.49 26.84 -10.30
C HIS A 120 3.61 26.00 -10.90
N LEU A 121 3.63 24.72 -10.50
CA LEU A 121 4.58 23.71 -10.97
C LEU A 121 3.98 22.93 -12.14
N GLY A 122 4.75 22.75 -13.22
CA GLY A 122 4.34 22.01 -14.40
C GLY A 122 3.04 22.56 -14.99
N ASP A 123 2.10 21.65 -15.29
CA ASP A 123 0.80 21.98 -15.89
C ASP A 123 -0.26 22.42 -14.86
N SER A 124 0.12 22.62 -13.60
CA SER A 124 -0.80 23.13 -12.59
C SER A 124 -1.32 24.53 -12.98
N PRO A 125 -2.59 24.87 -12.68
CA PRO A 125 -3.61 24.06 -12.02
C PRO A 125 -4.27 23.00 -12.93
N TYR A 126 -4.56 21.84 -12.36
CA TYR A 126 -5.34 20.79 -13.03
C TYR A 126 -6.82 20.98 -12.69
N THR A 127 -7.67 21.20 -13.67
CA THR A 127 -9.11 21.46 -13.48
C THR A 127 -9.96 20.31 -14.02
N PHE A 128 -11.05 20.00 -13.32
CA PHE A 128 -11.93 18.87 -13.64
C PHE A 128 -13.39 19.33 -13.72
N SER A 129 -14.04 19.04 -14.84
CA SER A 129 -15.46 19.33 -15.05
C SER A 129 -16.39 18.27 -14.45
N GLY A 130 -15.92 17.03 -14.33
CA GLY A 130 -16.67 15.92 -13.75
C GLY A 130 -16.81 16.02 -12.22
N SER A 131 -17.77 15.27 -11.67
CA SER A 131 -17.93 15.11 -10.23
C SER A 131 -16.86 14.16 -9.66
N ILE A 132 -16.33 14.51 -8.50
CA ILE A 132 -15.39 13.69 -7.74
C ILE A 132 -16.13 13.17 -6.51
N THR A 133 -16.60 11.93 -6.58
CA THR A 133 -17.33 11.29 -5.49
C THR A 133 -16.42 10.91 -4.32
N GLY A 134 -16.95 11.03 -3.11
CA GLY A 134 -16.36 10.49 -1.89
C GLY A 134 -16.59 8.97 -1.79
N ILE A 135 -15.78 8.28 -1.00
CA ILE A 135 -15.87 6.81 -0.87
C ILE A 135 -17.15 6.30 -0.19
N THR A 136 -17.81 7.15 0.60
CA THR A 136 -19.03 6.85 1.34
C THR A 136 -20.30 7.28 0.58
N CYS A 137 -20.16 7.91 -0.58
CA CYS A 137 -21.32 8.32 -1.38
C CYS A 137 -21.97 7.09 -2.02
N HIS A 138 -23.28 6.98 -1.88
CA HIS A 138 -24.10 5.95 -2.54
C HIS A 138 -24.57 6.38 -3.94
N ASP A 139 -24.34 7.65 -4.30
CA ASP A 139 -24.58 8.14 -5.65
C ASP A 139 -23.63 7.39 -6.58
N HIS A 140 -24.15 6.38 -7.26
CA HIS A 140 -23.41 5.62 -8.26
C HIS A 140 -22.99 6.63 -9.34
N PRO A 141 -21.68 6.95 -9.46
CA PRO A 141 -21.27 7.70 -10.62
C PRO A 141 -21.61 6.80 -11.81
N ASN A 142 -22.48 7.28 -12.71
CA ASN A 142 -22.71 6.63 -14.00
C ASN A 142 -21.43 6.84 -14.82
N ILE A 143 -20.35 6.17 -14.41
CA ILE A 143 -19.12 6.08 -15.16
C ILE A 143 -19.50 5.19 -16.34
N GLY A 144 -19.98 5.83 -17.41
CA GLY A 144 -20.44 5.16 -18.61
C GLY A 144 -19.46 4.04 -18.96
N GLY A 145 -20.00 2.87 -19.33
CA GLY A 145 -19.35 1.54 -19.36
C GLY A 145 -18.02 1.40 -20.10
N GLY A 146 -17.38 2.48 -20.54
CA GLY A 146 -15.94 2.54 -20.72
C GLY A 146 -15.23 2.63 -19.38
N GLY A 147 -15.30 1.56 -18.57
CA GLY A 147 -14.25 1.29 -17.60
C GLY A 147 -12.96 1.26 -18.40
N ARG A 148 -12.23 2.38 -18.47
CA ARG A 148 -10.88 2.36 -19.00
C ARG A 148 -10.20 1.33 -18.13
N GLU A 149 -9.80 0.23 -18.77
CA GLU A 149 -8.84 -0.71 -18.25
C GLU A 149 -7.72 0.20 -17.73
N LEU A 150 -7.74 0.52 -16.42
CA LEU A 150 -6.54 0.92 -15.69
C LEU A 150 -5.54 -0.07 -16.24
N SER A 151 -4.50 0.41 -16.94
CA SER A 151 -3.62 -0.42 -17.76
C SER A 151 -2.94 -1.45 -16.87
N ILE A 152 -3.70 -2.47 -16.50
CA ILE A 152 -3.35 -3.55 -15.62
C ILE A 152 -2.42 -4.33 -16.50
N HIS A 153 -1.16 -4.40 -16.09
CA HIS A 153 -0.18 -5.19 -16.79
C HIS A 153 -0.68 -6.64 -16.77
N LYS A 154 -1.23 -7.09 -17.91
CA LYS A 154 -1.91 -8.39 -18.05
C LYS A 154 -1.03 -9.58 -17.61
N GLY A 155 0.29 -9.39 -17.55
CA GLY A 155 1.24 -10.38 -17.05
C GLY A 155 1.26 -10.60 -15.53
N GLU A 156 0.68 -9.71 -14.71
CA GLU A 156 0.78 -9.79 -13.24
C GLU A 156 -0.20 -10.79 -12.60
N PHE A 157 -1.17 -11.32 -13.36
CA PHE A 157 -2.23 -12.18 -12.83
C PHE A 157 -2.23 -13.61 -13.40
N SER A 158 -1.15 -14.06 -14.05
CA SER A 158 -1.06 -15.38 -14.69
C SER A 158 -1.39 -16.54 -13.74
N ILE A 159 -0.98 -16.45 -12.46
CA ILE A 159 -1.30 -17.48 -11.44
C ILE A 159 -2.80 -17.53 -11.16
N VAL A 160 -3.43 -16.37 -10.95
CA VAL A 160 -4.87 -16.28 -10.66
C VAL A 160 -5.68 -16.73 -11.88
N GLN A 161 -5.30 -16.27 -13.07
CA GLN A 161 -5.92 -16.68 -14.34
C GLN A 161 -5.78 -18.19 -14.58
N GLY A 162 -4.61 -18.77 -14.30
CA GLY A 162 -4.39 -20.21 -14.41
C GLY A 162 -5.25 -21.01 -13.43
N ARG A 163 -5.37 -20.56 -12.17
CA ARG A 163 -6.23 -21.23 -11.18
C ARG A 163 -7.71 -21.14 -11.54
N ILE A 164 -8.18 -19.96 -11.94
CA ILE A 164 -9.55 -19.78 -12.42
C ILE A 164 -9.79 -20.65 -13.66
N GLY A 165 -8.88 -20.63 -14.63
CA GLY A 165 -8.96 -21.46 -15.83
C GLY A 165 -9.15 -22.94 -15.47
N ASN A 166 -8.22 -23.50 -14.69
CA ASN A 166 -8.22 -24.90 -14.28
C ASN A 166 -9.49 -25.34 -13.53
N MET A 167 -10.18 -24.44 -12.84
CA MET A 167 -11.35 -24.76 -12.00
C MET A 167 -12.69 -24.41 -12.67
N CYS A 168 -12.69 -23.50 -13.65
CA CYS A 168 -13.88 -22.90 -14.24
C CYS A 168 -13.95 -23.12 -15.76
N HIS A 169 -13.51 -24.28 -16.25
CA HIS A 169 -13.54 -24.64 -17.67
C HIS A 169 -14.96 -24.84 -18.23
N GLU A 170 -15.96 -25.08 -17.36
CA GLU A 170 -17.38 -25.24 -17.69
C GLU A 170 -18.24 -24.33 -16.80
N SER A 171 -19.53 -24.17 -17.14
CA SER A 171 -20.50 -23.48 -16.29
C SER A 171 -20.51 -24.11 -14.89
N VAL A 172 -20.13 -23.33 -13.87
CA VAL A 172 -20.03 -23.84 -12.50
C VAL A 172 -21.44 -24.08 -11.93
N ALA A 173 -21.79 -25.35 -11.70
CA ALA A 173 -23.04 -25.73 -11.04
C ALA A 173 -22.98 -25.41 -9.54
N PHE A 174 -23.23 -24.16 -9.16
CA PHE A 174 -22.97 -23.66 -7.81
C PHE A 174 -23.77 -24.37 -6.71
N ASN A 175 -24.97 -24.88 -7.02
CA ASN A 175 -25.72 -25.75 -6.12
C ASN A 175 -24.92 -27.00 -5.67
N ASN A 176 -24.17 -27.62 -6.58
CA ASN A 176 -23.31 -28.77 -6.26
C ASN A 176 -22.10 -28.33 -5.44
N VAL A 177 -21.53 -27.17 -5.76
CA VAL A 177 -20.43 -26.56 -5.01
C VAL A 177 -20.84 -26.30 -3.57
N LEU A 178 -22.00 -25.68 -3.34
CA LEU A 178 -22.53 -25.40 -2.00
C LEU A 178 -22.82 -26.68 -1.20
N ARG A 179 -23.33 -27.73 -1.84
CA ARG A 179 -23.55 -29.02 -1.19
C ARG A 179 -22.22 -29.64 -0.74
N ALA A 180 -21.23 -29.68 -1.63
CA ALA A 180 -19.89 -30.19 -1.31
C ALA A 180 -19.19 -29.33 -0.24
N LEU A 181 -19.34 -28.00 -0.30
CA LEU A 181 -18.81 -27.07 0.69
C LEU A 181 -19.39 -27.36 2.08
N THR A 182 -20.72 -27.48 2.16
CA THR A 182 -21.42 -27.73 3.43
C THR A 182 -21.00 -29.07 4.03
N LEU A 183 -20.87 -30.12 3.21
CA LEU A 183 -20.39 -31.43 3.66
C LEU A 183 -18.95 -31.39 4.19
N ARG A 184 -18.06 -30.63 3.54
CA ARG A 184 -16.63 -30.57 3.91
C ARG A 184 -16.34 -29.62 5.08
N PHE A 185 -17.06 -28.50 5.17
CA PHE A 185 -16.70 -27.39 6.07
C PHE A 185 -17.85 -26.89 6.94
N GLY A 186 -19.09 -27.35 6.75
CA GLY A 186 -20.28 -26.82 7.43
C GLY A 186 -20.24 -26.86 8.96
N HIS A 187 -19.56 -27.85 9.53
CA HIS A 187 -19.39 -28.01 10.99
C HIS A 187 -17.95 -27.75 11.47
N SER A 188 -17.08 -27.24 10.60
CA SER A 188 -15.68 -27.01 10.97
C SER A 188 -15.56 -25.80 11.90
N GLN A 189 -14.97 -26.00 13.08
CA GLN A 189 -14.66 -24.90 14.00
C GLN A 189 -13.51 -24.02 13.47
N ASN A 190 -12.58 -24.61 12.70
CA ASN A 190 -11.32 -23.97 12.31
C ASN A 190 -11.23 -23.60 10.82
N LYS A 191 -12.32 -23.76 10.07
CA LYS A 191 -12.35 -23.48 8.62
C LYS A 191 -13.60 -22.66 8.25
N PRO A 192 -13.70 -21.40 8.73
CA PRO A 192 -14.81 -20.54 8.36
C PRO A 192 -14.78 -20.21 6.87
N VAL A 193 -15.93 -20.33 6.22
CA VAL A 193 -16.10 -20.02 4.80
C VAL A 193 -17.39 -19.24 4.61
N CYS A 194 -17.40 -18.26 3.72
CA CYS A 194 -18.63 -17.56 3.30
C CYS A 194 -18.85 -17.69 1.80
N SER A 195 -20.09 -17.96 1.41
CA SER A 195 -20.58 -17.78 0.06
C SER A 195 -21.10 -16.36 -0.07
N HIS A 196 -20.66 -15.65 -1.09
CA HIS A 196 -21.13 -14.33 -1.46
C HIS A 196 -21.85 -14.43 -2.80
N PHE A 197 -23.00 -13.75 -2.90
CA PHE A 197 -23.69 -13.58 -4.17
C PHE A 197 -24.08 -12.12 -4.35
N GLY A 198 -23.85 -11.60 -5.55
CA GLY A 198 -24.20 -10.25 -5.95
C GLY A 198 -25.22 -10.30 -7.07
N THR A 199 -26.34 -9.59 -6.93
CA THR A 199 -27.25 -9.32 -8.04
C THR A 199 -27.71 -7.87 -7.98
N THR A 200 -27.75 -7.18 -9.12
CA THR A 200 -28.21 -5.78 -9.18
C THR A 200 -27.48 -4.84 -8.20
N ASN A 201 -26.17 -5.04 -8.00
CA ASN A 201 -25.35 -4.29 -7.03
C ASN A 201 -25.70 -4.48 -5.54
N GLU A 202 -26.60 -5.39 -5.20
CA GLU A 202 -26.85 -5.83 -3.83
C GLU A 202 -26.00 -7.06 -3.52
N ILE A 203 -25.36 -7.06 -2.35
CA ILE A 203 -24.44 -8.11 -1.93
C ILE A 203 -25.07 -8.87 -0.78
N PHE A 204 -25.21 -10.16 -0.98
CA PHE A 204 -25.72 -11.09 0.01
C PHE A 204 -24.65 -12.09 0.38
N ARG A 205 -24.77 -12.67 1.57
CA ARG A 205 -23.76 -13.59 2.10
C ARG A 205 -24.39 -14.64 2.99
N LYS A 206 -23.89 -15.87 2.87
CA LYS A 206 -24.16 -16.98 3.79
C LYS A 206 -22.84 -17.60 4.24
N CYS A 207 -22.63 -17.72 5.54
CA CYS A 207 -21.39 -18.27 6.10
C CYS A 207 -21.62 -19.65 6.74
N TYR A 208 -20.55 -20.44 6.76
CA TYR A 208 -20.48 -21.82 7.22
C TYR A 208 -19.31 -21.97 8.21
N GLY A 209 -19.47 -22.78 9.25
CA GLY A 209 -18.48 -22.94 10.33
C GLY A 209 -18.58 -21.88 11.44
N GLN A 210 -17.56 -21.82 12.30
CA GLN A 210 -17.46 -20.87 13.43
C GLN A 210 -16.39 -19.78 13.18
N HIS A 211 -16.41 -18.68 13.94
CA HIS A 211 -15.47 -17.55 13.80
C HIS A 211 -15.50 -16.82 12.45
N VAL A 212 -16.71 -16.53 11.96
CA VAL A 212 -16.91 -15.91 10.63
C VAL A 212 -16.70 -14.39 10.59
N GLY A 213 -16.28 -13.73 11.68
CA GLY A 213 -16.18 -12.26 11.76
C GLY A 213 -15.21 -11.60 10.76
N PHE A 214 -14.26 -12.36 10.22
CA PHE A 214 -13.33 -11.91 9.18
C PHE A 214 -14.02 -11.67 7.83
N ASN A 215 -15.29 -12.05 7.72
CA ASN A 215 -16.15 -11.76 6.57
C ASN A 215 -16.22 -10.26 6.23
N MET A 216 -16.04 -9.39 7.24
CA MET A 216 -16.06 -7.94 7.09
C MET A 216 -15.04 -7.43 6.07
N PHE A 217 -13.90 -8.11 5.89
CA PHE A 217 -12.89 -7.69 4.94
C PHE A 217 -13.38 -7.87 3.50
N MET A 218 -13.98 -9.01 3.18
CA MET A 218 -14.55 -9.25 1.87
C MET A 218 -15.74 -8.32 1.60
N ASP A 219 -16.62 -8.16 2.59
CA ASP A 219 -17.77 -7.25 2.48
C ASP A 219 -17.31 -5.82 2.17
N ASN A 220 -16.27 -5.33 2.85
CA ASN A 220 -15.73 -4.00 2.63
C ASN A 220 -15.21 -3.82 1.18
N ILE A 221 -14.58 -4.84 0.61
CA ILE A 221 -14.16 -4.83 -0.81
C ILE A 221 -15.38 -4.73 -1.70
N LEU A 222 -16.36 -5.63 -1.54
CA LEU A 222 -17.54 -5.70 -2.40
C LEU A 222 -18.37 -4.43 -2.33
N HIS A 223 -18.66 -3.94 -1.12
CA HIS A 223 -19.34 -2.68 -0.93
C HIS A 223 -18.56 -1.49 -1.51
N SER A 224 -17.22 -1.52 -1.44
CA SER A 224 -16.42 -0.48 -2.07
C SER A 224 -16.52 -0.52 -3.60
N MET A 225 -16.59 -1.70 -4.21
CA MET A 225 -16.75 -1.85 -5.66
C MET A 225 -18.17 -1.47 -6.10
N ALA A 226 -19.21 -1.94 -5.42
CA ALA A 226 -20.62 -1.65 -5.73
C ALA A 226 -20.93 -0.13 -5.71
N ARG A 227 -20.24 0.65 -4.86
CA ARG A 227 -20.36 2.12 -4.86
C ARG A 227 -19.72 2.82 -6.06
N LYS A 228 -18.82 2.15 -6.78
CA LYS A 228 -17.98 2.74 -7.84
C LYS A 228 -18.32 2.24 -9.23
N MET A 229 -18.87 1.04 -9.33
CA MET A 229 -19.20 0.39 -10.59
C MET A 229 -20.45 -0.48 -10.43
N ILE A 230 -21.06 -0.81 -11.57
CA ILE A 230 -22.08 -1.85 -11.64
C ILE A 230 -21.34 -3.18 -11.66
N LEU A 231 -21.51 -3.97 -10.60
CA LEU A 231 -21.00 -5.33 -10.51
C LEU A 231 -21.86 -6.24 -11.39
N PRO A 232 -21.25 -7.17 -12.13
CA PRO A 232 -22.01 -8.25 -12.74
C PRO A 232 -22.65 -9.13 -11.67
N ASP A 233 -23.66 -9.88 -12.06
CA ASP A 233 -24.21 -10.93 -11.22
C ASP A 233 -23.13 -12.00 -10.99
N ILE A 234 -22.75 -12.22 -9.74
CA ILE A 234 -21.64 -13.09 -9.36
C ILE A 234 -21.99 -13.95 -8.16
N GLU A 235 -21.45 -15.16 -8.12
CA GLU A 235 -21.52 -16.04 -6.97
C GLU A 235 -20.16 -16.71 -6.76
N PHE A 236 -19.62 -16.64 -5.54
CA PHE A 236 -18.29 -17.15 -5.22
C PHE A 236 -18.13 -17.44 -3.73
N ILE A 237 -17.06 -18.17 -3.39
CA ILE A 237 -16.80 -18.66 -2.04
C ILE A 237 -15.47 -18.11 -1.54
N VAL A 238 -15.47 -17.62 -0.30
CA VAL A 238 -14.31 -17.04 0.36
C VAL A 238 -13.99 -17.79 1.63
N ASN A 239 -12.77 -18.31 1.71
CA ASN A 239 -12.16 -18.79 2.94
C ASN A 239 -11.79 -17.61 3.83
N LEU A 240 -12.19 -17.68 5.09
CA LEU A 240 -11.88 -16.66 6.09
C LEU A 240 -10.74 -17.05 7.03
N GLY A 241 -10.27 -18.30 6.96
CA GLY A 241 -9.16 -18.80 7.75
C GLY A 241 -7.79 -18.45 7.17
N ASP A 242 -6.76 -18.62 8.00
CA ASP A 242 -5.37 -18.30 7.64
C ASP A 242 -4.77 -19.26 6.60
N TRP A 243 -5.24 -20.51 6.59
CA TRP A 243 -4.69 -21.58 5.75
C TRP A 243 -5.56 -21.85 4.52
N PRO A 244 -4.95 -22.17 3.36
CA PRO A 244 -5.68 -22.59 2.17
C PRO A 244 -6.45 -23.90 2.42
N LEU A 245 -7.56 -24.09 1.72
CA LEU A 245 -8.50 -25.19 1.99
C LEU A 245 -8.57 -26.25 0.90
N VAL A 246 -8.18 -25.93 -0.35
CA VAL A 246 -8.43 -26.79 -1.50
C VAL A 246 -7.21 -27.66 -1.78
N ASP A 247 -7.29 -28.92 -1.35
CA ASP A 247 -6.33 -29.95 -1.72
C ASP A 247 -6.58 -30.38 -3.19
N PRO A 248 -5.60 -30.24 -4.09
CA PRO A 248 -5.75 -30.60 -5.51
C PRO A 248 -6.05 -32.10 -5.72
N LYS A 249 -5.82 -32.96 -4.73
CA LYS A 249 -6.08 -34.40 -4.80
C LYS A 249 -7.54 -34.77 -4.49
N VAL A 250 -8.35 -33.82 -3.99
CA VAL A 250 -9.72 -34.09 -3.55
C VAL A 250 -10.74 -33.59 -4.58
N THR A 251 -11.51 -34.50 -5.16
CA THR A 251 -12.56 -34.20 -6.15
C THR A 251 -13.96 -34.10 -5.52
N PRO A 252 -14.85 -33.21 -6.00
CA PRO A 252 -14.56 -32.13 -6.95
C PRO A 252 -13.69 -31.04 -6.30
N LEU A 253 -12.93 -30.33 -7.14
CA LEU A 253 -12.26 -29.09 -6.73
C LEU A 253 -13.33 -28.02 -6.47
N LEU A 254 -13.16 -27.25 -5.40
CA LEU A 254 -14.08 -26.18 -5.04
C LEU A 254 -13.43 -24.82 -5.33
N PRO A 255 -14.07 -23.92 -6.11
CA PRO A 255 -13.51 -22.61 -6.45
C PRO A 255 -13.59 -21.66 -5.24
N ILE A 256 -12.67 -21.86 -4.30
CA ILE A 256 -12.59 -21.09 -3.05
C ILE A 256 -11.48 -20.05 -3.19
N PHE A 257 -11.82 -18.79 -2.90
CA PHE A 257 -10.87 -17.70 -2.78
C PHE A 257 -10.24 -17.69 -1.38
N SER A 258 -8.92 -17.59 -1.31
CA SER A 258 -8.15 -17.60 -0.06
C SER A 258 -7.11 -16.49 -0.02
N TRP A 259 -6.80 -16.00 1.17
CA TRP A 259 -5.78 -14.97 1.41
C TRP A 259 -4.35 -15.44 1.06
N CYS A 260 -4.13 -16.75 1.06
CA CYS A 260 -2.87 -17.36 0.71
C CYS A 260 -3.08 -18.69 -0.03
N GLY A 261 -2.00 -19.20 -0.62
CA GLY A 261 -1.95 -20.49 -1.29
C GLY A 261 -0.51 -20.89 -1.57
N SER A 262 -0.30 -22.14 -1.99
CA SER A 262 1.00 -22.65 -2.43
C SER A 262 0.86 -23.43 -3.73
N THR A 263 1.95 -24.00 -4.24
CA THR A 263 1.90 -24.96 -5.36
C THR A 263 1.17 -26.25 -5.02
N ASP A 264 0.96 -26.52 -3.72
CA ASP A 264 0.31 -27.73 -3.22
C ASP A 264 -1.18 -27.51 -2.95
N THR A 265 -1.70 -26.31 -3.23
CA THR A 265 -3.12 -25.97 -3.02
C THR A 265 -3.74 -25.35 -4.26
N ALA A 266 -5.03 -25.60 -4.46
CA ALA A 266 -5.75 -25.12 -5.64
C ALA A 266 -6.55 -23.83 -5.41
N ASP A 267 -6.56 -23.26 -4.19
CA ASP A 267 -7.32 -22.06 -3.85
C ASP A 267 -7.02 -20.87 -4.77
N ILE A 268 -8.03 -20.07 -5.11
CA ILE A 268 -7.83 -18.88 -5.93
C ILE A 268 -7.30 -17.76 -5.03
N ILE A 269 -6.07 -17.31 -5.24
CA ILE A 269 -5.44 -16.30 -4.37
C ILE A 269 -6.08 -14.93 -4.60
N MET A 270 -6.46 -14.27 -3.51
CA MET A 270 -6.99 -12.90 -3.51
C MET A 270 -6.14 -11.98 -2.62
N PRO A 271 -6.24 -10.64 -2.78
CA PRO A 271 -5.54 -9.69 -1.93
C PRO A 271 -5.85 -9.91 -0.45
N THR A 272 -4.86 -9.77 0.42
CA THR A 272 -5.03 -9.99 1.87
C THR A 272 -5.93 -8.92 2.51
N TYR A 273 -6.50 -9.24 3.67
CA TYR A 273 -7.27 -8.28 4.45
C TYR A 273 -6.45 -7.04 4.83
N ASP A 274 -5.15 -7.18 5.12
CA ASP A 274 -4.25 -6.05 5.41
C ASP A 274 -4.15 -5.09 4.23
N MET A 275 -4.02 -5.62 3.00
CA MET A 275 -3.99 -4.79 1.78
C MET A 275 -5.32 -4.09 1.54
N THR A 276 -6.42 -4.79 1.81
CA THR A 276 -7.77 -4.26 1.71
C THR A 276 -7.96 -3.08 2.65
N GLU A 277 -7.66 -3.26 3.93
CA GLU A 277 -7.75 -2.20 4.92
C GLU A 277 -6.84 -1.03 4.59
N ALA A 278 -5.58 -1.29 4.27
CA ALA A 278 -4.61 -0.26 3.91
C ALA A 278 -5.04 0.56 2.68
N THR A 279 -5.86 -0.02 1.80
CA THR A 279 -6.39 0.65 0.59
C THR A 279 -7.67 1.44 0.90
N LEU A 280 -8.64 0.84 1.60
CA LEU A 280 -9.95 1.44 1.87
C LEU A 280 -9.88 2.53 2.96
N GLU A 281 -9.05 2.31 3.98
CA GLU A 281 -8.91 3.18 5.14
C GLU A 281 -7.65 4.07 5.06
N MET A 282 -7.02 4.15 3.88
CA MET A 282 -5.93 5.08 3.64
C MET A 282 -6.40 6.52 3.89
N MET A 283 -5.63 7.28 4.68
CA MET A 283 -6.03 8.64 5.08
C MET A 283 -7.43 8.66 5.75
N GLY A 284 -7.79 7.56 6.42
CA GLY A 284 -8.96 7.44 7.28
C GLY A 284 -8.52 6.97 8.66
N ARG A 285 -9.00 5.79 9.06
CA ARG A 285 -8.58 5.16 10.33
C ARG A 285 -7.13 4.69 10.29
N ILE A 286 -6.60 4.35 9.12
CA ILE A 286 -5.23 3.85 8.98
C ILE A 286 -4.30 4.99 8.60
N ALA A 287 -3.63 5.52 9.62
CA ALA A 287 -2.56 6.50 9.45
C ALA A 287 -1.33 5.87 8.78
N SER A 288 -1.00 4.61 9.10
CA SER A 288 0.16 3.87 8.58
C SER A 288 -0.20 2.99 7.37
N SER A 289 -0.34 3.61 6.21
CA SER A 289 -0.48 2.91 4.92
C SER A 289 0.89 2.70 4.25
N LEU A 290 0.97 1.82 3.23
CA LEU A 290 2.22 1.54 2.49
C LEU A 290 2.97 2.83 2.06
N MET A 291 2.24 3.83 1.57
CA MET A 291 2.84 5.10 1.15
C MET A 291 3.33 5.97 2.31
N SER A 292 2.71 5.86 3.49
CA SER A 292 3.11 6.64 4.68
C SER A 292 4.49 6.24 5.22
N ILE A 293 4.95 5.02 4.92
CA ILE A 293 6.28 4.52 5.30
C ILE A 293 7.37 5.48 4.83
N VAL A 294 7.21 6.01 3.62
CA VAL A 294 8.14 6.96 3.00
C VAL A 294 8.40 8.16 3.92
N LYS A 295 7.37 8.68 4.59
CA LYS A 295 7.49 9.83 5.51
C LYS A 295 8.47 9.57 6.65
N ASN A 296 8.57 8.31 7.08
CA ASN A 296 9.34 7.92 8.26
C ASN A 296 10.74 7.42 7.92
N ILE A 297 11.12 7.38 6.64
CA ILE A 297 12.50 7.08 6.22
C ILE A 297 13.30 8.38 6.39
N GLN A 298 13.83 8.59 7.59
CA GLN A 298 14.63 9.77 7.91
C GLN A 298 16.07 9.67 7.39
N ASN A 299 16.57 8.44 7.25
CA ASN A 299 17.95 8.18 6.88
C ASN A 299 18.06 7.76 5.42
N ALA A 300 18.94 8.44 4.68
CA ALA A 300 19.38 7.93 3.38
C ALA A 300 19.98 6.53 3.55
N TRP A 301 19.83 5.67 2.54
CA TRP A 301 20.36 4.29 2.56
C TRP A 301 21.81 4.19 3.05
N ARG A 302 22.67 5.16 2.70
CA ARG A 302 24.07 5.18 3.14
C ARG A 302 24.21 5.26 4.66
N ALA A 303 23.35 6.03 5.32
CA ALA A 303 23.32 6.25 6.75
C ALA A 303 22.61 5.14 7.54
N SER A 304 21.87 4.25 6.86
CA SER A 304 21.22 3.11 7.51
C SER A 304 22.22 2.12 8.13
N ILE A 305 21.82 1.51 9.25
CA ILE A 305 22.63 0.56 10.01
C ILE A 305 22.90 -0.67 9.15
N TYR A 306 24.18 -1.00 8.97
CA TYR A 306 24.61 -2.19 8.24
C TYR A 306 24.46 -3.43 9.13
N ALA A 307 23.21 -3.86 9.29
CA ALA A 307 22.82 -5.01 10.08
C ALA A 307 21.54 -5.62 9.48
N GLY A 308 21.36 -6.92 9.74
CA GLY A 308 20.08 -7.58 9.52
C GLY A 308 19.15 -7.35 10.71
N TYR A 309 17.87 -7.28 10.46
CA TYR A 309 16.88 -7.15 11.53
C TYR A 309 15.68 -8.03 11.23
N ALA A 310 15.29 -8.80 12.25
CA ALA A 310 14.02 -9.52 12.25
C ALA A 310 13.42 -9.50 13.65
N HIS A 311 12.13 -9.15 13.72
CA HIS A 311 11.35 -9.21 14.94
C HIS A 311 10.28 -10.29 14.75
N THR A 312 10.33 -11.35 15.55
CA THR A 312 9.45 -12.52 15.33
C THR A 312 8.95 -13.11 16.64
N VAL A 313 7.65 -13.44 16.68
CA VAL A 313 7.03 -14.31 17.68
C VAL A 313 7.05 -15.73 17.09
N ALA A 314 8.15 -16.48 17.23
CA ALA A 314 8.35 -17.68 16.41
C ALA A 314 7.77 -18.97 17.01
N PRO A 315 7.22 -19.85 16.14
CA PRO A 315 7.48 -21.29 16.24
C PRO A 315 8.04 -21.94 14.95
N ALA A 316 8.27 -21.20 13.84
CA ALA A 316 8.78 -21.80 12.59
C ALA A 316 10.24 -22.30 12.70
N LYS A 317 10.50 -23.54 12.30
CA LYS A 317 11.81 -24.24 12.45
C LYS A 317 12.93 -23.53 11.70
N GLU A 318 12.63 -22.96 10.54
CA GLU A 318 13.56 -22.24 9.67
C GLU A 318 14.06 -20.96 10.35
N LYS A 319 13.14 -20.23 11.00
CA LYS A 319 13.46 -19.03 11.79
C LYS A 319 14.31 -19.38 13.02
N ILE A 320 14.08 -20.56 13.64
CA ILE A 320 14.91 -21.11 14.72
C ILE A 320 16.33 -21.49 14.23
N GLN A 321 16.45 -22.04 13.03
CA GLN A 321 17.74 -22.43 12.45
C GLN A 321 18.64 -21.22 12.13
N LEU A 322 18.02 -20.15 11.62
CA LEU A 322 18.73 -18.91 11.32
C LEU A 322 19.26 -18.24 12.62
N LEU A 323 18.48 -18.30 13.70
CA LEU A 323 18.90 -17.90 15.05
C LEU A 323 20.07 -18.74 15.60
N ARG A 324 20.02 -20.06 15.44
CA ARG A 324 21.09 -20.97 15.89
C ARG A 324 22.41 -20.67 15.18
N THR A 325 22.35 -20.46 13.87
CA THR A 325 23.52 -20.12 13.04
C THR A 325 24.19 -18.84 13.51
N GLN A 326 23.39 -17.84 13.88
CA GLN A 326 23.92 -16.58 14.43
C GLN A 326 24.57 -16.72 15.80
N ARG A 327 23.90 -17.38 16.75
CA ARG A 327 24.46 -17.62 18.08
C ARG A 327 25.78 -18.38 17.99
N TYR A 328 25.87 -19.35 17.07
CA TYR A 328 27.09 -20.07 16.78
C TYR A 328 28.21 -19.16 16.27
N LYS A 329 27.94 -18.30 15.27
CA LYS A 329 28.93 -17.33 14.75
C LYS A 329 29.41 -16.34 15.82
N LYS A 330 28.52 -15.85 16.69
CA LYS A 330 28.87 -14.97 17.81
C LYS A 330 29.75 -15.69 18.85
N LYS A 331 29.46 -16.95 19.15
CA LYS A 331 30.22 -17.77 20.13
C LYS A 331 31.63 -18.11 19.65
N LYS A 332 31.83 -18.33 18.34
CA LYS A 332 33.14 -18.71 17.78
C LYS A 332 34.10 -17.55 17.46
N LYS A 333 33.75 -16.28 17.75
CA LYS A 333 34.57 -15.08 17.41
C LYS A 333 35.13 -15.13 15.97
N ILE A 334 34.37 -15.68 15.02
CA ILE A 334 34.83 -15.80 13.63
C ILE A 334 34.93 -14.38 13.08
N SER A 335 36.17 -13.89 12.93
CA SER A 335 36.47 -12.60 12.34
C SER A 335 36.17 -12.70 10.84
N SER A 336 35.08 -12.05 10.42
CA SER A 336 34.70 -11.99 9.03
C SER A 336 35.55 -10.95 8.30
N ALA A 337 36.82 -11.27 8.05
CA ALA A 337 37.78 -10.37 7.39
C ALA A 337 37.45 -10.04 5.90
N GLY A 338 36.35 -10.56 5.35
CA GLY A 338 35.83 -10.16 4.02
C GLY A 338 34.32 -9.86 3.99
N LEU A 339 33.61 -10.04 5.11
CA LEU A 339 32.19 -9.71 5.26
C LEU A 339 32.13 -8.61 6.32
N ARG A 340 31.97 -7.36 5.87
CA ARG A 340 31.62 -6.23 6.77
C ARG A 340 30.53 -6.73 7.72
N GLN A 341 30.71 -6.53 9.02
CA GLN A 341 29.91 -7.08 10.12
C GLN A 341 28.41 -7.18 9.81
N PHE A 342 27.96 -8.34 9.31
CA PHE A 342 26.54 -8.62 9.09
C PHE A 342 25.97 -9.17 10.40
N PHE A 343 25.76 -8.30 11.38
CA PHE A 343 25.00 -8.68 12.57
C PHE A 343 23.53 -8.68 12.19
N LEU A 344 22.88 -9.84 12.06
CA LEU A 344 21.43 -9.84 12.28
C LEU A 344 21.15 -9.65 13.77
N PHE A 345 20.34 -8.67 14.12
CA PHE A 345 19.67 -8.57 15.40
C PHE A 345 18.36 -9.33 15.30
N PHE A 346 18.27 -10.43 16.04
CA PHE A 346 17.00 -11.10 16.29
C PHE A 346 16.52 -10.78 17.69
N ILE A 347 15.31 -10.27 17.76
CA ILE A 347 14.56 -10.21 19.01
C ILE A 347 13.51 -11.32 18.91
N MET A 348 13.78 -12.43 19.60
CA MET A 348 12.80 -13.49 19.83
C MET A 348 12.05 -13.14 21.12
N VAL A 349 10.76 -12.84 21.00
CA VAL A 349 9.89 -12.76 22.16
C VAL A 349 9.57 -14.20 22.55
N ARG A 350 10.24 -14.72 23.59
CA ARG A 350 9.74 -15.91 24.28
C ARG A 350 8.38 -15.53 24.86
N LYS A 351 7.43 -16.46 24.87
CA LYS A 351 6.01 -16.31 25.28
C LYS A 351 5.79 -15.63 26.66
N TYR A 352 6.86 -15.34 27.43
CA TYR A 352 6.85 -14.80 28.79
C TYR A 352 7.90 -13.70 29.08
N GLU A 353 8.68 -13.22 28.10
CA GLU A 353 9.54 -12.04 28.32
C GLU A 353 8.91 -10.82 27.63
N HIS A 354 8.29 -9.93 28.41
CA HIS A 354 7.84 -8.63 27.96
C HIS A 354 9.04 -7.81 27.44
N LYS A 355 9.23 -7.77 26.13
CA LYS A 355 10.09 -6.77 25.49
C LYS A 355 9.23 -5.64 24.94
N GLU A 356 9.80 -4.44 24.98
CA GLU A 356 9.20 -3.21 24.48
C GLU A 356 8.71 -3.39 23.03
N TYR A 357 7.46 -3.00 22.79
CA TYR A 357 6.87 -2.98 21.46
C TYR A 357 7.71 -2.09 20.53
N ILE A 358 8.24 -2.70 19.47
CA ILE A 358 9.00 -1.97 18.44
C ILE A 358 8.06 -1.60 17.30
N THR A 359 8.01 -0.31 16.98
CA THR A 359 7.20 0.18 15.87
C THR A 359 7.71 -0.36 14.54
N PHE A 360 6.80 -0.61 13.59
CA PHE A 360 7.15 -1.02 12.23
C PHE A 360 8.16 -0.05 11.57
N MET A 361 8.05 1.25 11.86
CA MET A 361 8.94 2.28 11.29
C MET A 361 10.41 2.11 11.72
N LYS A 362 10.68 1.60 12.92
CA LYS A 362 12.06 1.36 13.39
C LYS A 362 12.79 0.30 12.55
N HIS A 363 12.06 -0.57 11.85
CA HIS A 363 12.67 -1.56 10.96
C HIS A 363 13.38 -0.90 9.77
N PHE A 364 13.01 0.33 9.39
CA PHE A 364 13.60 1.05 8.25
C PHE A 364 14.97 1.68 8.54
N GLU A 365 15.42 1.66 9.79
CA GLU A 365 16.79 2.06 10.17
C GLU A 365 17.84 1.04 9.70
N TYR A 366 17.43 -0.22 9.45
CA TYR A 366 18.31 -1.33 9.11
C TYR A 366 18.35 -1.60 7.61
N LYS A 367 19.55 -1.87 7.07
CA LYS A 367 19.75 -2.17 5.65
C LYS A 367 19.17 -3.52 5.23
N HIS A 368 19.27 -4.53 6.08
CA HIS A 368 18.83 -5.87 5.75
C HIS A 368 17.65 -6.23 6.66
N ARG A 369 16.52 -6.64 6.08
CA ARG A 369 15.29 -6.99 6.80
C ARG A 369 14.86 -8.39 6.40
N VAL A 370 14.43 -9.18 7.37
CA VAL A 370 13.98 -10.57 7.15
C VAL A 370 12.50 -10.66 7.54
N SER A 371 11.68 -11.19 6.63
CA SER A 371 10.25 -11.44 6.82
C SER A 371 9.98 -12.89 7.20
#